data_AF-A0A9X3EJA8-F1
#
_entry.id   AF-A0A9X3EJA8-F1
#
_cell.length_a   1.000
_cell.length_b   1.000
_cell.length_c   1.000
_cell.angle_alpha   90.00
_cell.angle_beta   90.00
_cell.angle_gamma   90.00
#
_symmetry.space_group_name_H-M   'P 1'
#
loop_
_entity.id
_entity.type
_entity.pdbx_description
1 polymer ?
#
loop_
_entity_poly.entity_id
_entity_poly.type
_entity_poly.pdbx_seq_one_letter_code
_entity_poly.pdbx_strand_id
1 'polypeptide(L)'
;GINGLYLTPIFKAPTNHKYDTQDYFEIDPHFGSKEDFKLLVEKAHAAGIRVMLDAVFNHIGDQSPQWQDVIANGRQSKYADWFHIHDFPVRYTPTDNFEYTADANYDTFAFTPHMPKLNTANPE
;
A
#
# COMPACT_ATOMS: atom_id res chain seq x y z
N GLY A 1 -30.87 -8.34 10.65
CA GLY A 1 -29.92 -8.59 9.54
C GLY A 1 -28.56 -8.04 9.91
N ILE A 2 -27.60 -8.05 8.97
CA ILE A 2 -26.29 -7.40 9.10
C ILE A 2 -26.46 -5.87 9.11
N ASN A 3 -25.64 -5.16 9.89
CA ASN A 3 -25.65 -3.70 10.02
C ASN A 3 -24.28 -3.04 9.74
N GLY A 4 -23.28 -3.81 9.31
CA GLY A 4 -21.95 -3.31 8.99
C GLY A 4 -21.25 -4.16 7.92
N LEU A 5 -20.50 -3.48 7.06
CA LEU A 5 -19.56 -4.06 6.10
C LEU A 5 -18.16 -3.55 6.41
N TYR A 6 -17.24 -4.47 6.61
CA TYR A 6 -15.82 -4.19 6.58
C TYR A 6 -15.28 -4.70 5.26
N LEU A 7 -14.69 -3.79 4.47
CA LEU A 7 -14.05 -4.11 3.20
C LEU A 7 -12.54 -4.19 3.44
N THR A 8 -11.94 -5.28 2.97
CA THR A 8 -10.49 -5.39 2.77
C THR A 8 -10.00 -4.28 1.81
N PRO A 9 -8.69 -4.06 1.63
CA PRO A 9 -8.20 -2.92 0.87
C PRO A 9 -8.81 -2.85 -0.55
N ILE A 10 -9.28 -1.67 -0.92
CA ILE A 10 -9.92 -1.39 -2.23
C ILE A 10 -9.15 -0.38 -3.07
N PHE A 11 -8.07 0.18 -2.52
CA PHE A 11 -7.23 1.15 -3.21
C PHE A 11 -6.38 0.47 -4.28
N LYS A 12 -5.96 1.25 -5.27
CA LYS A 12 -5.22 0.76 -6.44
C LYS A 12 -3.95 0.01 -6.02
N ALA A 13 -3.83 -1.24 -6.46
CA ALA A 13 -2.68 -2.09 -6.22
C ALA A 13 -2.63 -3.27 -7.21
N PRO A 14 -1.44 -3.77 -7.57
CA PRO A 14 -1.29 -4.74 -8.66
C PRO A 14 -1.76 -6.16 -8.29
N THR A 15 -1.62 -6.59 -7.02
CA THR A 15 -2.00 -7.95 -6.62
C THR A 15 -3.49 -8.05 -6.26
N ASN A 16 -3.99 -9.27 -6.07
CA ASN A 16 -5.38 -9.51 -5.71
C ASN A 16 -5.76 -8.97 -4.31
N HIS A 17 -4.84 -9.00 -3.34
CA HIS A 17 -5.11 -8.66 -1.94
C HIS A 17 -5.04 -7.16 -1.63
N LYS A 18 -4.38 -6.38 -2.49
CA LYS A 18 -4.31 -4.91 -2.45
C LYS A 18 -3.59 -4.27 -1.25
N TYR A 19 -2.96 -5.05 -0.37
CA TYR A 19 -2.09 -4.55 0.70
C TYR A 19 -0.78 -3.89 0.20
N ASP A 20 -0.38 -4.17 -1.03
CA ASP A 20 0.71 -3.55 -1.78
C ASP A 20 0.25 -2.26 -2.48
N THR A 21 -0.27 -1.31 -1.70
CA THR A 21 -0.93 -0.10 -2.21
C THR A 21 -0.03 0.72 -3.14
N GLN A 22 -0.52 1.03 -4.35
CA GLN A 22 0.15 1.90 -5.31
C GLN A 22 -0.33 3.35 -5.19
N ASP A 23 -1.63 3.54 -4.96
CA ASP A 23 -2.25 4.87 -4.85
C ASP A 23 -3.43 4.83 -3.87
N TYR A 24 -3.29 5.49 -2.72
CA TYR A 24 -4.31 5.59 -1.68
C TYR A 24 -5.52 6.45 -2.07
N PHE A 25 -5.42 7.24 -3.15
CA PHE A 25 -6.48 8.15 -3.58
C PHE A 25 -7.32 7.61 -4.73
N GLU A 26 -6.98 6.45 -5.29
CA GLU A 26 -7.70 5.82 -6.38
C GLU A 26 -8.27 4.46 -5.97
N ILE A 27 -9.52 4.20 -6.36
CA ILE A 27 -10.11 2.86 -6.28
C ILE A 27 -9.43 1.99 -7.32
N ASP A 28 -9.15 0.74 -6.98
CA ASP A 28 -8.57 -0.18 -7.95
C ASP A 28 -9.48 -0.36 -9.16
N PRO A 29 -8.98 -0.17 -10.40
CA PRO A 29 -9.81 -0.23 -11.59
C PRO A 29 -10.45 -1.61 -11.85
N HIS A 30 -9.94 -2.68 -11.23
CA HIS A 30 -10.58 -4.00 -11.29
C HIS A 30 -11.80 -4.11 -10.36
N PHE A 31 -11.92 -3.24 -9.36
CA PHE A 31 -13.06 -3.17 -8.44
C PHE A 31 -14.10 -2.11 -8.87
N GLY A 32 -13.69 -1.11 -9.64
CA GLY A 32 -14.59 -0.11 -10.21
C GLY A 32 -14.03 1.30 -10.09
N SER A 33 -14.94 2.27 -10.05
CA SER A 33 -14.65 3.70 -9.94
C SER A 33 -14.97 4.26 -8.55
N LYS A 34 -14.61 5.53 -8.33
CA LYS A 34 -15.05 6.30 -7.15
C LYS A 34 -16.57 6.44 -7.11
N GLU A 35 -17.20 6.56 -8.27
CA GLU A 35 -18.65 6.63 -8.45
C GLU A 35 -19.31 5.31 -8.04
N ASP A 36 -18.72 4.17 -8.42
CA ASP A 36 -19.22 2.85 -8.01
C ASP A 36 -19.11 2.65 -6.49
N PHE A 37 -17.98 3.03 -5.90
CA PHE A 37 -17.79 2.97 -4.45
C PHE A 37 -18.78 3.89 -3.72
N LYS A 38 -18.98 5.11 -4.22
CA LYS A 38 -19.99 6.03 -3.68
C LYS A 38 -21.40 5.41 -3.74
N LEU A 39 -21.76 4.80 -4.86
CA LEU A 39 -23.07 4.13 -5.03
C LEU A 39 -23.24 2.96 -4.04
N LEU A 40 -22.18 2.18 -3.80
CA LEU A 40 -22.18 1.11 -2.79
C LEU A 40 -22.49 1.68 -1.40
N VAL A 41 -21.77 2.74 -1.00
CA VAL A 41 -21.92 3.39 0.31
C VAL A 41 -23.33 3.98 0.47
N GLU A 42 -23.84 4.68 -0.55
CA GLU A 42 -25.20 5.23 -0.54
C GLU A 42 -26.27 4.15 -0.34
N LYS A 43 -26.16 3.04 -1.08
CA LYS A 43 -27.10 1.90 -0.94
C LYS A 43 -26.98 1.21 0.41
N ALA A 44 -25.76 1.03 0.93
CA ALA A 44 -25.53 0.46 2.25
C ALA A 44 -26.17 1.33 3.34
N HIS A 45 -25.94 2.64 3.30
CA HIS A 45 -26.52 3.58 4.26
C HIS A 45 -28.05 3.63 4.19
N ALA A 46 -28.64 3.61 3.00
CA ALA A 46 -30.09 3.55 2.83
C ALA A 46 -30.71 2.28 3.44
N ALA A 47 -29.93 1.19 3.52
CA ALA A 47 -30.31 -0.06 4.18
C ALA A 47 -29.95 -0.12 5.68
N GLY A 48 -29.42 0.95 6.27
CA GLY A 48 -29.00 0.98 7.67
C GLY A 48 -27.68 0.24 7.96
N ILE A 49 -26.84 0.05 6.94
CA ILE A 49 -25.56 -0.67 7.02
C ILE A 49 -24.39 0.33 6.98
N ARG A 50 -23.49 0.26 7.96
CA ARG A 50 -22.25 1.07 8.00
C ARG A 50 -21.16 0.45 7.12
N VAL A 51 -20.27 1.27 6.57
CA VAL A 51 -19.11 0.82 5.78
C VAL A 51 -17.82 1.25 6.47
N MET A 52 -16.89 0.31 6.64
CA MET A 52 -15.54 0.54 7.15
C MET A 52 -14.52 0.05 6.12
N LEU A 53 -13.48 0.84 5.88
CA LEU A 53 -12.39 0.51 4.98
C LEU A 53 -11.15 0.06 5.73
N ASP A 54 -10.36 -0.76 5.07
CA ASP A 54 -9.01 -1.13 5.50
C ASP A 54 -8.00 -0.03 5.17
N ALA A 55 -7.15 0.31 6.13
CA ALA A 55 -6.15 1.36 6.03
C ALA A 55 -4.74 0.77 6.14
N VAL A 56 -4.08 0.60 5.01
CA VAL A 56 -2.75 -0.02 4.91
C VAL A 56 -1.65 1.04 5.06
N PHE A 57 -1.50 1.59 6.26
CA PHE A 57 -0.57 2.71 6.52
C PHE A 57 0.78 2.29 7.12
N ASN A 58 0.97 1.00 7.42
CA ASN A 58 2.27 0.52 7.93
C ASN A 58 3.33 0.47 6.82
N HIS A 59 2.92 0.16 5.60
CA HIS A 59 3.78 -0.05 4.43
C HIS A 59 3.03 0.42 3.18
N ILE A 60 3.77 0.63 2.10
CA ILE A 60 3.24 0.93 0.76
C ILE A 60 3.77 -0.11 -0.22
N GLY A 61 3.12 -0.32 -1.36
CA GLY A 61 3.61 -1.21 -2.40
C GLY A 61 4.87 -0.66 -3.08
N ASP A 62 5.76 -1.55 -3.50
CA ASP A 62 6.99 -1.20 -4.20
C ASP A 62 6.74 -0.55 -5.58
N GLN A 63 5.57 -0.76 -6.19
CA GLN A 63 5.19 -0.07 -7.43
C GLN A 63 4.62 1.34 -7.21
N SER A 64 4.61 1.85 -5.97
CA SER A 64 4.19 3.22 -5.66
C SER A 64 5.15 4.26 -6.25
N PRO A 65 4.66 5.43 -6.68
CA PRO A 65 5.51 6.50 -7.19
C PRO A 65 6.61 6.94 -6.21
N GLN A 66 6.31 6.93 -4.90
CA GLN A 66 7.23 7.33 -3.83
C GLN A 66 8.40 6.36 -3.73
N TRP A 67 8.13 5.05 -3.70
CA TRP A 67 9.20 4.05 -3.64
C TRP A 67 10.01 3.99 -4.94
N GLN A 68 9.35 4.13 -6.09
CA GLN A 68 10.04 4.16 -7.39
C GLN A 68 10.99 5.37 -7.51
N ASP A 69 10.62 6.53 -6.96
CA ASP A 69 11.51 7.69 -6.90
C ASP A 69 12.73 7.45 -5.99
N VAL A 70 12.57 6.73 -4.87
CA VAL A 70 13.67 6.29 -4.02
C VAL A 70 14.61 5.33 -4.75
N ILE A 71 14.08 4.37 -5.51
CA ILE A 71 14.91 3.46 -6.33
C ILE A 71 15.72 4.25 -7.37
N ALA A 72 15.10 5.23 -8.03
CA ALA A 72 15.74 6.02 -9.08
C ALA A 72 16.79 7.02 -8.55
N ASN A 73 16.50 7.70 -7.44
CA ASN A 73 17.29 8.84 -6.96
C ASN A 73 18.09 8.53 -5.67
N GLY A 74 17.84 7.39 -5.03
CA GLY A 74 18.46 7.00 -3.77
C GLY A 74 18.34 8.09 -2.71
N ARG A 75 19.48 8.45 -2.11
CA ARG A 75 19.57 9.49 -1.07
C ARG A 75 19.09 10.88 -1.54
N GLN A 76 19.03 11.13 -2.85
CA GLN A 76 18.56 12.41 -3.40
C GLN A 76 17.04 12.44 -3.61
N SER A 77 16.34 11.31 -3.43
CA SER A 77 14.88 11.29 -3.45
C SER A 77 14.32 12.16 -2.34
N LYS A 78 13.31 12.97 -2.67
CA LYS A 78 12.55 13.71 -1.65
C LYS A 78 11.74 12.80 -0.71
N TYR A 79 11.55 11.53 -1.10
CA TYR A 79 10.86 10.52 -0.31
C TYR A 79 11.83 9.59 0.43
N ALA A 80 13.14 9.83 0.40
CA ALA A 80 14.11 8.96 1.10
C ALA A 80 13.77 8.78 2.60
N ASP A 81 13.35 9.85 3.27
CA ASP A 81 12.98 9.85 4.69
C ASP A 81 11.54 9.37 4.97
N TRP A 82 10.76 9.03 3.93
CA TRP A 82 9.44 8.39 4.07
C TRP A 82 9.57 6.90 4.42
N PHE A 83 10.77 6.34 4.36
CA PHE A 83 11.04 4.91 4.59
C PHE A 83 12.17 4.71 5.58
N HIS A 84 12.24 3.51 6.16
CA HIS A 84 13.36 3.11 7.01
C HIS A 84 14.45 2.44 6.17
N ILE A 85 15.32 3.25 5.56
CA ILE A 85 16.40 2.78 4.68
C ILE A 85 17.72 2.76 5.45
N HIS A 86 18.46 1.64 5.39
CA HIS A 86 19.73 1.48 6.09
C HIS A 86 20.93 1.87 5.22
N ASP A 87 20.84 1.68 3.91
CA ASP A 87 21.91 2.02 2.97
C ASP A 87 21.37 2.31 1.55
N PHE A 88 22.15 3.04 0.76
CA PHE A 88 21.83 3.35 -0.65
C PHE A 88 22.93 2.84 -1.59
N PRO A 89 22.59 2.27 -2.76
CA PRO A 89 21.23 2.08 -3.29
C PRO A 89 20.44 1.01 -2.50
N VAL A 90 19.12 1.14 -2.51
CA VAL A 90 18.26 0.09 -1.93
C VAL A 90 18.40 -1.19 -2.73
N ARG A 91 18.49 -2.33 -2.04
CA ARG A 91 18.72 -3.63 -2.65
C ARG A 91 18.19 -4.75 -1.77
N TYR A 92 17.88 -5.86 -2.43
CA TYR A 92 17.60 -7.15 -1.83
C TYR A 92 17.98 -8.23 -2.84
N THR A 93 18.17 -9.47 -2.38
CA THR A 93 18.38 -10.63 -3.26
C THR A 93 17.03 -11.33 -3.48
N PRO A 94 16.54 -11.44 -4.73
CA PRO A 94 15.34 -12.23 -5.04
C PRO A 94 15.53 -13.70 -4.68
N THR A 95 14.45 -14.35 -4.24
CA THR A 95 14.43 -15.79 -3.96
C THR A 95 13.36 -16.49 -4.80
N ASP A 96 13.31 -17.81 -4.76
CA ASP A 96 12.24 -18.59 -5.42
C ASP A 96 10.84 -18.25 -4.86
N ASN A 97 10.78 -17.71 -3.63
CA ASN A 97 9.59 -17.09 -3.08
C ASN A 97 9.65 -15.57 -3.29
N PHE A 98 8.86 -15.05 -4.23
CA PHE A 98 8.86 -13.63 -4.54
C PHE A 98 8.50 -12.75 -3.33
N GLU A 99 7.72 -13.27 -2.38
CA GLU A 99 7.31 -12.56 -1.16
C GLU A 99 8.36 -12.60 -0.04
N TYR A 100 9.56 -13.09 -0.29
CA TYR A 100 10.57 -13.27 0.76
C TYR A 100 11.97 -12.91 0.30
N THR A 101 12.62 -12.10 1.13
CA THR A 101 14.06 -11.87 1.09
C THR A 101 14.60 -11.74 2.52
N ALA A 102 15.84 -12.17 2.74
CA ALA A 102 16.48 -12.10 4.06
C ALA A 102 17.44 -10.90 4.20
N ASP A 103 17.74 -10.20 3.11
CA ASP A 103 18.86 -9.25 3.02
C ASP A 103 18.47 -7.87 2.44
N ALA A 104 17.18 -7.51 2.49
CA ALA A 104 16.76 -6.15 2.19
C ALA A 104 17.46 -5.14 3.10
N ASN A 105 18.05 -4.09 2.53
CA ASN A 105 18.69 -3.02 3.30
C ASN A 105 17.73 -1.87 3.67
N TYR A 106 16.46 -2.20 3.85
CA TYR A 106 15.37 -1.32 4.26
C TYR A 106 14.31 -2.15 5.00
N ASP A 107 13.61 -1.55 5.96
CA ASP A 107 12.56 -2.26 6.68
C ASP A 107 11.33 -2.50 5.78
N THR A 108 10.70 -3.66 5.95
CA THR A 108 9.49 -4.04 5.22
C THR A 108 8.41 -4.60 6.15
N PHE A 109 7.24 -4.90 5.60
CA PHE A 109 6.32 -5.81 6.27
C PHE A 109 6.90 -7.23 6.27
N ALA A 110 7.09 -7.81 7.46
CA ALA A 110 7.74 -9.09 7.62
C ALA A 110 9.09 -9.14 6.89
N PHE A 111 9.16 -9.86 5.76
CA PHE A 111 10.35 -10.03 4.94
C PHE A 111 10.05 -9.90 3.43
N THR A 112 8.89 -9.33 3.05
CA THR A 112 8.58 -9.14 1.62
C THR A 112 9.27 -7.87 1.11
N PRO A 113 10.10 -7.93 0.05
CA PRO A 113 10.73 -6.74 -0.51
C PRO A 113 9.74 -5.77 -1.17
N HIS A 114 8.50 -6.23 -1.40
CA HIS A 114 7.45 -5.53 -2.12
C HIS A 114 6.58 -4.61 -1.25
N MET A 115 6.78 -4.61 0.06
CA MET A 115 6.05 -3.77 1.02
C MET A 115 7.00 -2.97 1.92
N PRO A 116 7.76 -2.00 1.36
CA PRO A 116 8.61 -1.10 2.14
C PRO A 116 7.82 -0.41 3.26
N LYS A 117 8.37 -0.45 4.48
CA LYS A 117 7.76 0.12 5.68
C LYS A 117 7.84 1.63 5.63
N LEU A 118 6.68 2.28 5.81
CA LEU A 118 6.59 3.73 5.93
C LEU A 118 7.14 4.19 7.29
N ASN A 119 7.91 5.26 7.27
CA ASN A 119 8.35 5.99 8.44
C ASN A 119 7.25 6.94 8.90
N THR A 120 6.31 6.45 9.71
CA THR A 120 5.17 7.24 10.20
C THR A 120 5.55 8.32 11.24
N ALA A 121 6.84 8.48 11.54
CA ALA A 121 7.36 9.62 12.29
C ALA A 121 7.75 10.80 11.36
N ASN A 122 7.83 10.57 10.05
CA ASN A 122 7.97 11.66 9.08
C ASN A 122 6.70 12.54 9.13
N PRO A 123 6.83 13.87 9.15
CA PRO A 123 5.68 14.78 9.24
C PRO A 123 4.88 14.92 7.93
N GLU A 124 5.43 14.54 6.78
CA GLU A 124 4.73 14.47 5.49
C GLU A 124 3.94 13.18 5.33
#